data_AF-A0A7S2LGG7-F1
#
_entry.id   AF-A0A7S2LGG7-F1
#
_cell.length_a   1.000
_cell.length_b   1.000
_cell.length_c   1.000
_cell.angle_alpha   90.00
_cell.angle_beta   90.00
_cell.angle_gamma   90.00
#
_symmetry.space_group_name_H-M   'P 1'
#
loop_
_entity.id
_entity.type
_entity.pdbx_description
1 polymer ?
#
loop_
_entity_poly.entity_id
_entity_poly.type
_entity_poly.pdbx_seq_one_letter_code
_entity_poly.pdbx_strand_id
1 'polypeptide(L)'
;MVDFLVSAGIKPVSIVSYNHLGNNDGKNLSAPSQFRSKEISKSNVVDDMVASNRILFEEDEHPDHVVVIKYVPYVADSKRAMDEYTSEIFMGGKNTIAMHNTCEDSLLATPLIYDLVILGELCQRVQVKKEGETEWESFHPVLSILSYMLKAPLVPNGAPVVNALFTQRCAIVNLMRACLGLAPDNHMTLEHRFESTLAAFSSDEPANKKMRLG
;
A
#
# COMPACT_ATOMS: atom_id res chain seq x y z
N MET A 1 3.46 2.64 -6.60
CA MET A 1 4.28 3.24 -7.68
C MET A 1 5.02 4.46 -7.17
N VAL A 2 4.32 5.51 -6.72
CA VAL A 2 4.96 6.75 -6.20
C VAL A 2 5.95 6.47 -5.08
N ASP A 3 5.57 5.66 -4.09
CA ASP A 3 6.47 5.18 -3.02
C ASP A 3 7.80 4.59 -3.55
N PHE A 4 7.73 3.75 -4.59
CA PHE A 4 8.92 3.21 -5.25
C PHE A 4 9.77 4.28 -5.94
N LEU A 5 9.13 5.20 -6.69
CA LEU A 5 9.85 6.26 -7.40
C LEU A 5 10.60 7.18 -6.42
N VAL A 6 9.90 7.66 -5.39
CA VAL A 6 10.46 8.54 -4.37
C VAL A 6 11.57 7.84 -3.58
N SER A 7 11.37 6.57 -3.20
CA SER A 7 12.39 5.76 -2.52
C SER A 7 13.63 5.51 -3.38
N ALA A 8 13.48 5.49 -4.71
CA ALA A 8 14.58 5.36 -5.66
C ALA A 8 15.30 6.70 -5.98
N GLY A 9 14.89 7.81 -5.35
CA GLY A 9 15.43 9.14 -5.64
C GLY A 9 14.93 9.74 -6.96
N ILE A 10 13.82 9.25 -7.51
CA ILE A 10 13.18 9.75 -8.72
C ILE A 10 12.06 10.69 -8.31
N LYS A 11 12.05 11.92 -8.84
CA LYS A 11 11.07 12.96 -8.45
C LYS A 11 9.85 12.91 -9.39
N PRO A 12 8.72 12.29 -9.02
CA PRO A 12 7.49 12.43 -9.81
C PRO A 12 7.03 13.89 -9.78
N VAL A 13 6.79 14.47 -10.95
CA VAL A 13 6.36 15.87 -11.12
C VAL A 13 4.97 15.98 -11.75
N SER A 14 4.50 14.93 -12.44
CA SER A 14 3.14 14.87 -12.98
C SER A 14 2.59 13.46 -12.91
N ILE A 15 1.34 13.34 -12.46
CA ILE A 15 0.57 12.11 -12.31
C ILE A 15 -0.81 12.35 -12.89
N VAL A 16 -1.11 11.71 -14.01
CA VAL A 16 -2.41 11.84 -14.67
C VAL A 16 -3.09 10.47 -14.69
N SER A 17 -4.23 10.37 -14.00
CA SER A 17 -4.96 9.13 -13.79
C SER A 17 -6.35 9.17 -14.43
N TYR A 18 -6.47 8.65 -15.64
CA TYR A 18 -7.74 8.53 -16.35
C TYR A 18 -8.39 7.17 -16.11
N ASN A 19 -9.69 7.17 -15.82
CA ASN A 19 -10.47 5.96 -15.59
C ASN A 19 -11.78 6.02 -16.38
N HIS A 20 -12.21 4.90 -16.96
CA HIS A 20 -13.56 4.77 -17.45
C HIS A 20 -14.18 3.41 -17.16
N LEU A 21 -15.47 3.41 -16.86
CA LEU A 21 -16.27 2.24 -16.48
C LEU A 21 -17.76 2.47 -16.82
N GLY A 22 -18.49 1.38 -17.03
CA GLY A 22 -19.88 1.38 -17.50
C GLY A 22 -20.91 0.80 -16.53
N ASN A 23 -20.47 0.32 -15.37
CA ASN A 23 -21.33 -0.20 -14.31
C ASN A 23 -22.08 0.92 -13.57
N ASN A 24 -22.92 0.55 -12.59
CA ASN A 24 -23.71 1.51 -11.83
C ASN A 24 -22.86 2.48 -11.00
N ASP A 25 -21.67 2.06 -10.57
CA ASP A 25 -20.72 2.96 -9.92
C ASP A 25 -20.29 4.08 -10.87
N GLY A 26 -19.85 3.74 -12.09
CA GLY A 26 -19.52 4.72 -13.11
C GLY A 26 -20.68 5.67 -13.43
N LYS A 27 -21.91 5.14 -13.47
CA LYS A 27 -23.11 5.95 -13.69
C LYS A 27 -23.33 6.97 -12.56
N ASN A 28 -23.20 6.54 -11.31
CA ASN A 28 -23.34 7.42 -10.14
C ASN A 28 -22.27 8.51 -10.11
N LEU A 29 -21.03 8.18 -10.50
CA LEU A 29 -19.92 9.10 -10.57
C LEU A 29 -19.98 10.11 -11.71
N SER A 30 -20.92 9.95 -12.65
CA SER A 30 -21.14 10.97 -13.68
C SER A 30 -21.66 12.29 -13.11
N ALA A 31 -22.23 12.27 -11.90
CA ALA A 31 -22.65 13.45 -11.18
C ALA A 31 -21.44 14.14 -10.48
N PRO A 32 -21.22 15.45 -10.69
CA PRO A 32 -20.05 16.16 -10.17
C PRO A 32 -19.86 16.08 -8.64
N SER A 33 -20.96 16.10 -7.88
CA SER A 33 -20.92 16.01 -6.41
C SER A 33 -20.36 14.67 -5.92
N GLN A 34 -20.73 13.57 -6.58
CA GLN A 34 -20.26 12.22 -6.25
C GLN A 34 -18.83 12.02 -6.73
N PHE A 35 -18.47 12.60 -7.88
CA PHE A 35 -17.11 12.58 -8.39
C PHE A 35 -16.12 13.24 -7.42
N ARG A 36 -16.47 14.40 -6.85
CA ARG A 36 -15.58 15.15 -5.94
C ARG A 36 -15.08 14.32 -4.75
N SER A 37 -15.92 13.49 -4.15
CA SER A 37 -15.49 12.60 -3.04
C SER A 37 -14.45 11.57 -3.47
N LYS A 38 -14.57 11.03 -4.69
CA LYS A 38 -13.58 10.10 -5.26
C LYS A 38 -12.31 10.79 -5.72
N GLU A 39 -12.44 12.00 -6.24
CA GLU A 39 -11.31 12.84 -6.64
C GLU A 39 -10.41 13.13 -5.43
N ILE A 40 -10.99 13.57 -4.31
CA ILE A 40 -10.23 13.88 -3.08
C ILE A 40 -9.52 12.62 -2.56
N SER A 41 -10.25 11.51 -2.40
CA SER A 41 -9.65 10.26 -1.88
C SER A 41 -8.59 9.65 -2.78
N LYS A 42 -8.67 9.85 -4.11
CA LYS A 42 -7.63 9.39 -5.04
C LYS A 42 -6.40 10.31 -5.03
N SER A 43 -6.61 11.61 -4.86
CA SER A 43 -5.55 12.61 -4.92
C SER A 43 -4.63 12.55 -3.70
N ASN A 44 -5.19 12.38 -2.50
CA ASN A 44 -4.45 12.44 -1.23
C ASN A 44 -3.47 11.28 -0.99
N VAL A 45 -3.40 10.28 -1.89
CA VAL A 45 -2.53 9.10 -1.72
C VAL A 45 -1.04 9.41 -1.94
N VAL A 46 -0.70 10.57 -2.49
CA VAL A 46 0.69 10.96 -2.77
C VAL A 46 1.28 11.91 -1.72
N ASP A 47 0.45 12.49 -0.86
CA ASP A 47 0.83 13.60 0.02
C ASP A 47 1.88 13.18 1.07
N ASP A 48 1.70 12.01 1.68
CA ASP A 48 2.64 11.46 2.66
C ASP A 48 3.98 11.09 2.02
N MET A 49 3.96 10.63 0.76
CA MET A 49 5.18 10.29 0.02
C MET A 49 5.98 11.53 -0.37
N VAL A 50 5.31 12.59 -0.81
CA VAL A 50 5.94 13.89 -1.12
C VAL A 50 6.56 14.47 0.15
N ALA A 51 5.83 14.47 1.27
CA ALA A 51 6.32 14.96 2.55
C ALA A 51 7.52 14.16 3.11
N SER A 52 7.67 12.89 2.71
CA SER A 52 8.72 12.01 3.21
C SER A 52 10.13 12.33 2.70
N ASN A 53 10.26 13.06 1.58
CA ASN A 53 11.56 13.30 0.93
C ASN A 53 11.77 14.78 0.57
N ARG A 54 12.34 15.53 1.53
CA ARG A 54 12.68 16.96 1.40
C ARG A 54 13.90 17.25 0.53
N ILE A 55 14.57 16.23 0.00
CA ILE A 55 15.65 16.40 -0.99
C ILE A 55 15.06 16.53 -2.39
N LEU A 56 13.97 15.79 -2.67
CA LEU A 56 13.30 15.83 -3.96
C LEU A 56 12.25 16.95 -4.03
N PHE A 57 11.53 17.20 -2.93
CA PHE A 57 10.43 18.16 -2.89
C PHE A 57 10.71 19.28 -1.89
N GLU A 58 10.51 20.51 -2.33
CA GLU A 58 10.52 21.68 -1.46
C GLU A 58 9.33 21.68 -0.48
N GLU A 59 9.31 22.63 0.45
CA GLU A 59 8.14 22.85 1.30
C GLU A 59 6.93 23.25 0.45
N ASP A 60 5.78 22.62 0.70
CA ASP A 60 4.53 22.78 -0.06
C ASP A 60 4.60 22.48 -1.58
N GLU A 61 5.68 21.86 -2.06
CA GLU A 61 5.76 21.39 -3.45
C GLU A 61 4.98 20.09 -3.62
N HIS A 62 4.10 20.05 -4.62
CA HIS A 62 3.35 18.85 -5.01
C HIS A 62 3.43 18.62 -6.52
N PRO A 63 3.45 17.36 -6.99
CA PRO A 63 3.32 17.07 -8.40
C PRO A 63 1.95 17.48 -8.91
N ASP A 64 1.87 17.82 -10.20
CA ASP A 64 0.58 17.97 -10.88
C ASP A 64 -0.16 16.64 -10.83
N HIS A 65 -1.25 16.55 -10.07
CA HIS A 65 -2.03 15.33 -9.91
C HIS A 65 -3.45 15.53 -10.41
N VAL A 66 -3.79 14.88 -11.52
CA VAL A 66 -5.11 14.98 -12.15
C VAL A 66 -5.78 13.61 -12.18
N VAL A 67 -6.99 13.53 -11.63
CA VAL A 67 -7.81 12.33 -11.65
C VAL A 67 -9.02 12.57 -12.53
N VAL A 68 -9.28 11.66 -13.49
CA VAL A 68 -10.44 11.72 -14.37
C VAL A 68 -11.22 10.41 -14.28
N ILE A 69 -12.54 10.48 -14.15
CA ILE A 69 -13.43 9.33 -14.24
C ILE A 69 -14.53 9.65 -15.26
N LYS A 70 -14.73 8.76 -16.24
CA LYS A 70 -15.77 8.88 -17.26
C LYS A 70 -16.69 7.66 -17.27
N TYR A 71 -17.98 7.91 -17.43
CA TYR A 71 -18.96 6.86 -17.63
C TYR A 71 -19.00 6.43 -19.10
N VAL A 72 -18.68 5.17 -19.36
CA VAL A 72 -18.68 4.57 -20.71
C VAL A 72 -19.48 3.27 -20.65
N PRO A 73 -20.79 3.27 -21.00
CA PRO A 73 -21.68 2.12 -20.79
C PRO A 73 -21.15 0.79 -21.35
N TYR A 74 -20.47 0.84 -22.50
CA TYR A 74 -20.03 -0.35 -23.23
C TYR A 74 -19.09 -1.26 -22.42
N VAL A 75 -18.23 -0.69 -21.56
CA VAL A 75 -17.24 -1.48 -20.82
C VAL A 75 -17.81 -2.13 -19.56
N ALA A 76 -19.04 -1.81 -19.16
CA ALA A 76 -19.71 -2.36 -17.98
C ALA A 76 -18.78 -2.36 -16.73
N ASP A 77 -18.59 -3.52 -16.08
CA ASP A 77 -17.72 -3.68 -14.90
C ASP A 77 -16.22 -3.72 -15.21
N SER A 78 -15.87 -3.87 -16.50
CA SER A 78 -14.50 -3.96 -17.01
C SER A 78 -13.86 -2.57 -17.07
N LYS A 79 -13.59 -2.02 -15.89
CA LYS A 79 -12.95 -0.72 -15.69
C LYS A 79 -11.57 -0.68 -16.36
N ARG A 80 -11.32 0.40 -17.08
CA ARG A 80 -10.02 0.70 -17.67
C ARG A 80 -9.40 1.88 -16.94
N ALA A 81 -8.18 1.70 -16.45
CA ALA A 81 -7.37 2.76 -15.88
C ALA A 81 -6.16 3.01 -16.78
N MET A 82 -5.89 4.27 -17.07
CA MET A 82 -4.76 4.76 -17.85
C MET A 82 -4.07 5.79 -17.01
N ASP A 83 -2.86 5.48 -16.58
CA ASP A 83 -2.07 6.34 -15.71
C ASP A 83 -0.78 6.73 -16.41
N GLU A 84 -0.42 8.01 -16.37
CA GLU A 84 0.86 8.52 -16.83
C GLU A 84 1.59 9.14 -15.64
N TYR A 85 2.83 8.70 -15.41
CA TYR A 85 3.73 9.25 -14.39
C TYR A 85 4.93 9.86 -15.11
N THR A 86 5.07 11.17 -15.03
CA THR A 86 6.26 11.88 -15.51
C THR A 86 7.09 12.31 -14.31
N SER A 87 8.37 11.98 -14.35
CA SER A 87 9.34 12.24 -13.29
C SER A 87 10.59 12.91 -13.82
N GLU A 88 11.21 13.73 -12.98
CA GLU A 88 12.55 14.25 -13.19
C GLU A 88 13.59 13.28 -12.62
N ILE A 89 14.65 13.08 -13.39
CA ILE A 89 15.78 12.21 -13.05
C ILE A 89 17.10 12.98 -13.21
N PHE A 90 18.22 12.28 -13.01
CA PHE A 90 19.56 12.85 -13.03
C PHE A 90 19.81 13.78 -14.24
N MET A 91 20.47 14.92 -13.97
CA MET A 91 20.87 15.92 -14.98
C MET A 91 19.71 16.51 -15.79
N GLY A 92 18.54 16.68 -15.17
CA GLY A 92 17.36 17.25 -15.84
C GLY A 92 16.72 16.32 -16.87
N GLY A 93 17.11 15.04 -16.87
CA GLY A 93 16.44 14.02 -17.66
C GLY A 93 15.00 13.82 -17.20
N LYS A 94 14.17 13.24 -18.09
CA LYS A 94 12.79 12.89 -17.78
C LYS A 94 12.57 11.41 -17.92
N ASN A 95 11.79 10.85 -17.02
CA ASN A 95 11.28 9.49 -17.10
C ASN A 95 9.75 9.54 -17.19
N THR A 96 9.17 8.84 -18.15
CA THR A 96 7.72 8.75 -18.31
C THR A 96 7.31 7.29 -18.29
N ILE A 97 6.36 6.95 -17.43
CA ILE A 97 5.76 5.62 -17.31
C ILE A 97 4.29 5.76 -17.66
N ALA A 98 3.89 5.13 -18.76
CA ALA A 98 2.49 4.99 -19.15
C ALA A 98 2.01 3.58 -18.79
N MET A 99 0.92 3.49 -18.03
CA MET A 99 0.31 2.24 -17.62
C MET A 99 -1.13 2.17 -18.10
N HIS A 100 -1.50 1.03 -18.65
CA HIS A 100 -2.88 0.70 -18.97
C HIS A 100 -3.28 -0.56 -18.20
N ASN A 101 -4.24 -0.40 -17.29
CA ASN A 101 -4.77 -1.49 -16.48
C ASN A 101 -6.22 -1.78 -16.88
N THR A 102 -6.51 -3.05 -17.15
CA THR A 102 -7.86 -3.55 -17.33
C THR A 102 -8.22 -4.40 -16.14
N CYS A 103 -9.28 -4.01 -15.45
CA CYS A 103 -9.72 -4.69 -14.25
C CYS A 103 -11.23 -4.84 -14.25
N GLU A 104 -11.70 -6.03 -13.90
CA GLU A 104 -13.09 -6.21 -13.48
C GLU A 104 -13.20 -5.66 -12.05
N ASP A 105 -13.83 -4.50 -11.90
CA ASP A 105 -13.79 -3.71 -10.67
C ASP A 105 -14.42 -4.47 -9.50
N SER A 106 -15.52 -5.18 -9.76
CA SER A 106 -16.20 -6.00 -8.76
C SER A 106 -15.34 -7.19 -8.31
N LEU A 107 -14.57 -7.80 -9.22
CA LEU A 107 -13.70 -8.93 -8.89
C LEU A 107 -12.45 -8.50 -8.10
N LEU A 108 -11.99 -7.26 -8.26
CA LEU A 108 -10.95 -6.69 -7.39
C LEU A 108 -11.51 -6.24 -6.03
N ALA A 109 -12.72 -5.67 -5.99
CA ALA A 109 -13.30 -5.14 -4.77
C ALA A 109 -13.77 -6.23 -3.79
N THR A 110 -14.38 -7.31 -4.30
CA THR A 110 -14.95 -8.40 -3.49
C THR A 110 -13.95 -9.02 -2.49
N PRO A 111 -12.73 -9.45 -2.89
CA PRO A 111 -11.77 -10.01 -1.94
C PRO A 111 -11.31 -8.99 -0.88
N LEU A 112 -11.17 -7.71 -1.22
CA LEU A 112 -10.82 -6.67 -0.26
C LEU A 112 -11.91 -6.48 0.83
N ILE A 113 -13.19 -6.66 0.46
CA ILE A 113 -14.29 -6.64 1.43
C ILE A 113 -14.19 -7.83 2.39
N TYR A 114 -13.85 -9.03 1.89
CA TYR A 114 -13.62 -10.18 2.75
C TYR A 114 -12.45 -9.94 3.71
N ASP A 115 -11.34 -9.41 3.21
CA ASP A 115 -10.17 -9.09 4.04
C ASP A 115 -10.50 -8.06 5.13
N LEU A 116 -11.30 -7.03 4.81
CA LEU A 116 -11.78 -6.05 5.79
C LEU A 116 -12.58 -6.69 6.93
N VAL A 117 -13.49 -7.60 6.60
CA VAL A 117 -14.33 -8.28 7.60
C VAL A 117 -13.49 -9.25 8.44
N ILE A 118 -12.63 -10.04 7.80
CA ILE A 118 -11.79 -11.05 8.47
C ILE A 118 -10.79 -10.36 9.41
N LEU A 119 -10.08 -9.33 8.94
CA LEU A 119 -9.12 -8.60 9.78
C LEU A 119 -9.82 -7.77 10.85
N GLY A 120 -10.97 -7.17 10.55
CA GLY A 120 -11.78 -6.45 11.51
C GLY A 120 -12.22 -7.35 12.68
N GLU A 121 -12.73 -8.54 12.37
CA GLU A 121 -13.12 -9.54 13.37
C GLU A 121 -11.90 -10.04 14.18
N LEU A 122 -10.77 -10.32 13.52
CA LEU A 122 -9.54 -10.71 14.20
C LEU A 122 -9.09 -9.64 15.21
N CYS A 123 -9.12 -8.36 14.81
CA CYS A 123 -8.73 -7.25 15.69
C CYS A 123 -9.64 -7.13 16.92
N GLN A 124 -10.92 -7.48 16.82
CA GLN A 124 -11.83 -7.49 17.99
C GLN A 124 -11.43 -8.54 19.04
N ARG A 125 -10.80 -9.63 18.62
CA ARG A 125 -10.33 -10.70 19.52
C ARG A 125 -8.96 -10.44 20.13
N VAL A 126 -8.21 -9.47 19.61
CA VAL A 126 -6.88 -9.13 20.11
C VAL A 126 -6.99 -8.13 21.25
N GLN A 127 -6.29 -8.44 22.35
CA GLN A 127 -6.10 -7.54 23.47
C GLN A 127 -4.61 -7.43 23.77
N VAL A 128 -4.17 -6.23 24.14
CA VAL A 128 -2.78 -5.93 24.44
C VAL A 128 -2.71 -5.38 25.86
N LYS A 129 -1.62 -5.71 26.55
CA LYS A 129 -1.37 -5.25 27.91
C LYS A 129 0.04 -4.67 27.94
N LYS A 130 0.17 -3.43 28.41
CA LYS A 130 1.48 -2.80 28.55
C LYS A 130 2.25 -3.47 29.68
N GLU A 131 3.57 -3.56 29.52
CA GLU A 131 4.43 -4.13 30.55
C GLU A 131 4.31 -3.33 31.85
N GLY A 132 3.99 -4.02 32.95
CA GLY A 132 3.78 -3.40 34.27
C GLY A 132 2.34 -2.94 34.56
N GLU A 133 1.42 -2.93 33.59
CA GLU A 133 -0.01 -2.66 33.84
C GLU A 133 -0.74 -3.94 34.30
N THR A 134 -1.97 -3.83 34.79
CA THR A 134 -2.81 -4.99 35.16
C THR A 134 -3.86 -5.31 34.11
N GLU A 135 -4.45 -4.26 33.52
CA GLU A 135 -5.58 -4.33 32.61
C GLU A 135 -5.18 -4.65 31.17
N TRP A 136 -6.09 -5.30 30.46
CA TRP A 136 -5.98 -5.55 29.03
C TRP A 136 -6.77 -4.48 28.27
N GLU A 137 -6.18 -3.97 27.20
CA GLU A 137 -6.77 -2.97 26.33
C GLU A 137 -7.04 -3.58 24.95
N SER A 138 -8.21 -3.28 24.39
CA SER A 138 -8.51 -3.58 22.98
C SER A 138 -7.97 -2.48 22.07
N PHE A 139 -7.94 -2.74 20.76
CA PHE A 139 -7.58 -1.71 19.78
C PHE A 139 -8.50 -0.49 19.85
N HIS A 140 -7.94 0.65 19.44
CA HIS A 140 -8.71 1.88 19.25
C HIS A 140 -9.86 1.66 18.25
N PRO A 141 -11.06 2.27 18.44
CA PRO A 141 -12.21 2.07 17.57
C PRO A 141 -11.95 2.36 16.08
N VAL A 142 -11.05 3.30 15.80
CA VAL A 142 -10.51 3.54 14.45
C VAL A 142 -9.36 2.56 14.20
N LEU A 143 -9.65 1.48 13.49
CA LEU A 143 -8.71 0.42 13.14
C LEU A 143 -7.83 0.80 11.94
N SER A 144 -6.80 1.62 12.17
CA SER A 144 -5.85 2.04 11.12
C SER A 144 -5.08 0.87 10.49
N ILE A 145 -5.04 -0.31 11.11
CA ILE A 145 -4.46 -1.53 10.52
C ILE A 145 -5.18 -1.98 9.24
N LEU A 146 -6.43 -1.57 9.06
CA LEU A 146 -7.24 -1.87 7.87
C LEU A 146 -6.90 -0.97 6.67
N SER A 147 -5.95 -0.04 6.81
CA SER A 147 -5.60 0.94 5.76
C SER A 147 -5.18 0.30 4.44
N TYR A 148 -4.62 -0.92 4.46
CA TYR A 148 -4.24 -1.65 3.24
C TYR A 148 -5.40 -1.82 2.24
N MET A 149 -6.63 -1.94 2.71
CA MET A 149 -7.82 -2.14 1.87
C MET A 149 -8.55 -0.82 1.55
N LEU A 150 -8.09 0.32 2.07
CA LEU A 150 -8.82 1.60 2.02
C LEU A 150 -7.99 2.67 1.30
N LYS A 151 -8.63 3.37 0.36
CA LYS A 151 -7.95 4.40 -0.44
C LYS A 151 -7.63 5.68 0.35
N ALA A 152 -8.49 6.03 1.31
CA ALA A 152 -8.31 7.17 2.22
C ALA A 152 -8.53 6.66 3.64
N PRO A 153 -7.48 6.13 4.29
CA PRO A 153 -7.60 5.51 5.60
C PRO A 153 -7.95 6.54 6.67
N LEU A 154 -8.87 6.19 7.55
CA LEU A 154 -9.12 6.95 8.77
C LEU A 154 -8.11 6.51 9.84
N VAL A 155 -7.50 7.48 10.50
CA VAL A 155 -6.54 7.25 11.58
C VAL A 155 -6.99 7.94 12.88
N PRO A 156 -6.56 7.47 14.06
CA PRO A 156 -6.81 8.15 15.32
C PRO A 156 -6.32 9.62 15.28
N ASN A 157 -6.97 10.50 16.03
CA ASN A 157 -6.62 11.92 16.06
C ASN A 157 -5.15 12.12 16.46
N GLY A 158 -4.40 12.85 15.62
CA GLY A 158 -2.98 13.12 15.83
C GLY A 158 -2.03 12.03 15.30
N ALA A 159 -2.54 10.88 14.84
CA ALA A 159 -1.72 9.87 14.18
C ALA A 159 -1.45 10.24 12.71
N PRO A 160 -0.26 9.92 12.17
CA PRO A 160 0.04 10.15 10.76
C PRO A 160 -0.72 9.16 9.87
N VAL A 161 -1.09 9.62 8.67
CA VAL A 161 -1.61 8.75 7.60
C VAL A 161 -0.44 8.15 6.84
N VAL A 162 -0.50 6.85 6.57
CA VAL A 162 0.46 6.12 5.73
C VAL A 162 -0.31 5.50 4.58
N ASN A 163 -0.01 5.89 3.35
CA ASN A 163 -0.64 5.37 2.13
C ASN A 163 0.24 4.36 1.38
N ALA A 164 1.52 4.23 1.74
CA ALA A 164 2.42 3.25 1.14
C ALA A 164 1.94 1.81 1.40
N LEU A 165 1.46 1.14 0.35
CA LEU A 165 0.78 -0.15 0.41
C LEU A 165 1.64 -1.25 1.06
N PHE A 166 2.94 -1.31 0.74
CA PHE A 166 3.84 -2.33 1.30
C PHE A 166 4.14 -2.09 2.77
N THR A 167 4.23 -0.83 3.20
CA THR A 167 4.37 -0.46 4.61
C THR A 167 3.14 -0.88 5.41
N GLN A 168 1.94 -0.61 4.88
CA GLN A 168 0.68 -1.06 5.48
C GLN A 168 0.61 -2.60 5.60
N ARG A 169 1.03 -3.33 4.54
CA ARG A 169 1.11 -4.79 4.58
C ARG A 169 2.09 -5.29 5.63
N CYS A 170 3.27 -4.67 5.72
CA CYS A 170 4.28 -5.02 6.70
C CYS A 170 3.75 -4.86 8.13
N ALA A 171 2.98 -3.81 8.40
CA ALA A 171 2.32 -3.62 9.70
C ALA A 171 1.35 -4.77 10.04
N ILE A 172 0.52 -5.20 9.09
CA ILE A 172 -0.40 -6.35 9.28
C ILE A 172 0.39 -7.63 9.58
N VAL A 173 1.42 -7.92 8.80
CA VAL A 173 2.25 -9.12 8.98
C VAL A 173 2.94 -9.10 10.34
N ASN A 174 3.55 -7.96 10.72
CA ASN A 174 4.25 -7.84 12.00
C ASN A 174 3.30 -7.90 13.19
N LEU A 175 2.06 -7.41 13.07
CA LEU A 175 1.04 -7.61 14.09
C LEU A 175 0.73 -9.11 14.29
N MET A 176 0.51 -9.85 13.19
CA MET A 176 0.24 -11.29 13.27
C MET A 176 1.43 -12.07 13.84
N ARG A 177 2.66 -11.68 13.48
CA ARG A 177 3.89 -12.25 14.04
C ARG A 177 3.98 -12.03 15.55
N ALA A 178 3.64 -10.82 16.02
CA ALA A 178 3.60 -10.51 17.44
C ALA A 178 2.59 -11.39 18.18
N CYS A 179 1.40 -11.65 17.61
CA CYS A 179 0.42 -12.59 18.18
C CYS A 179 0.95 -14.03 18.30
N LEU A 180 1.96 -14.41 17.51
CA LEU A 180 2.62 -15.71 17.54
C LEU A 180 3.91 -15.72 18.40
N GLY A 181 4.25 -14.61 19.04
CA GLY A 181 5.50 -14.46 19.80
C GLY A 181 6.75 -14.38 18.93
N LEU A 182 6.60 -14.05 17.64
CA LEU A 182 7.72 -13.88 16.71
C LEU A 182 8.15 -12.41 16.64
N ALA A 183 9.46 -12.19 16.54
CA ALA A 183 10.01 -10.86 16.31
C ALA A 183 9.56 -10.26 14.96
N PRO A 184 9.48 -8.93 14.82
CA PRO A 184 9.16 -8.26 13.56
C PRO A 184 10.13 -8.65 12.46
N ASP A 185 9.64 -8.73 11.22
CA ASP A 185 10.52 -8.86 10.06
C ASP A 185 11.22 -7.53 9.77
N ASN A 186 12.55 -7.57 9.72
CA ASN A 186 13.42 -6.41 9.49
C ASN A 186 14.18 -6.48 8.16
N HIS A 187 14.04 -7.59 7.42
CA HIS A 187 14.68 -7.83 6.12
C HIS A 187 16.23 -7.68 6.09
N MET A 188 16.91 -7.66 7.23
CA MET A 188 18.37 -7.46 7.25
C MET A 188 19.16 -8.69 6.81
N THR A 189 18.65 -9.90 7.05
CA THR A 189 19.28 -11.19 6.66
C THR A 189 20.79 -11.28 6.97
N LEU A 190 21.21 -10.77 8.13
CA LEU A 190 22.62 -10.59 8.50
C LEU A 190 23.42 -11.89 8.57
N GLU A 191 22.76 -13.00 8.88
CA GLU A 191 23.31 -14.35 8.86
C GLU A 191 23.95 -14.74 7.50
N HIS A 192 23.51 -14.09 6.41
CA HIS A 192 24.06 -14.29 5.06
C HIS A 192 25.02 -13.18 4.61
N ARG A 193 25.34 -12.22 5.48
CA ARG A 193 26.15 -11.04 5.12
C ARG A 193 27.54 -11.00 5.77
N PHE A 194 27.83 -11.92 6.69
CA PHE A 194 29.15 -12.06 7.30
C PHE A 194 29.81 -13.37 6.90
N GLU A 195 31.08 -13.32 6.56
CA GLU A 195 31.85 -14.51 6.18
C GLU A 195 31.95 -15.52 7.34
N SER A 196 32.04 -15.03 8.58
CA SER A 196 32.08 -15.85 9.79
C SER A 196 30.80 -16.68 9.99
N THR A 197 29.62 -16.12 9.69
CA THR A 197 28.35 -16.84 9.80
C THR A 197 28.17 -17.82 8.64
N LEU A 198 28.58 -17.43 7.42
CA LEU A 198 28.55 -18.32 6.25
C LEU A 198 29.47 -19.54 6.40
N ALA A 199 30.65 -19.37 6.98
CA ALA A 199 31.58 -20.47 7.24
C ALA A 199 30.99 -21.50 8.21
N ALA A 200 30.26 -21.05 9.24
CA ALA A 200 29.57 -21.93 10.18
C ALA A 200 28.50 -22.81 9.51
N PHE A 201 27.81 -22.29 8.47
CA PHE A 201 26.86 -23.10 7.68
C PHE A 201 27.55 -24.14 6.79
N SER A 202 28.80 -23.90 6.37
CA SER A 202 29.55 -24.83 5.52
C SER A 202 30.24 -25.96 6.29
N SER A 203 30.42 -25.80 7.60
CA SER A 203 30.98 -26.83 8.48
C SER A 203 29.95 -27.85 8.97
N ASP A 204 28.65 -27.57 8.86
CA ASP A 204 27.59 -28.55 9.07
C ASP A 204 27.34 -29.31 7.74
N GLU A 205 27.56 -30.64 7.75
CA GLU A 205 27.39 -31.51 6.59
C GLU A 205 26.04 -31.29 5.87
N PRO A 206 26.01 -31.33 4.52
CA PRO A 206 24.76 -31.18 3.78
C PRO A 206 23.83 -32.36 4.07
N ALA A 207 22.69 -32.08 4.72
CA ALA A 207 21.60 -33.02 4.90
C ALA A 207 21.24 -33.71 3.57
N ASN A 208 21.43 -35.03 3.57
CA ASN A 208 21.12 -36.02 2.54
C ASN A 208 20.07 -35.58 1.49
N LYS A 209 20.55 -35.25 0.28
CA LYS A 209 19.75 -35.40 -0.96
C LYS A 209 19.54 -36.88 -1.26
N LYS A 210 18.64 -37.56 -0.55
CA LYS A 210 18.06 -38.85 -0.97
C LYS A 210 16.83 -39.22 -0.14
N MET A 211 15.66 -38.77 -0.60
CA MET A 211 14.46 -39.62 -0.61
C MET A 211 13.53 -39.12 -1.72
N ARG A 212 13.70 -39.72 -2.90
CA ARG A 212 12.68 -39.74 -3.95
C ARG A 212 11.52 -40.58 -3.45
N LEU A 213 10.32 -40.05 -3.63
CA LEU A 213 9.03 -40.72 -3.45
C LEU A 213 9.05 -42.14 -4.03
N GLY A 214 8.67 -43.10 -3.18
CA GLY A 214 7.98 -44.34 -3.54
C GLY A 214 6.61 -44.30 -2.88
#